data_AF-A0A966NLG8-F1
#
_entry.id   AF-A0A966NLG8-F1
#
_cell.length_a   1.000
_cell.length_b   1.000
_cell.length_c   1.000
_cell.angle_alpha   90.00
_cell.angle_beta   90.00
_cell.angle_gamma   90.00
#
_symmetry.space_group_name_H-M   'P 1'
#
loop_
_entity.id
_entity.type
_entity.pdbx_description
1 polymer ?
#
loop_
_entity_poly.entity_id
_entity_poly.type
_entity_poly.pdbx_seq_one_letter_code
_entity_poly.pdbx_strand_id
1 'polypeptide(L)'
;MLARTIGRLCEGQVEELRHTYDRNRTVPSYLVSIEGKTASLFATSARIGSLIAGHPRAVTDALTNVANAYGMVFQIVDDVLDIVATDEQLGKPAGHD
;
A
#
# COMPACT_ATOMS: atom_id res chain seq x y z
N MET A 1 -7.83 -14.32 -7.33
CA MET A 1 -7.60 -13.23 -6.36
C MET A 1 -6.25 -12.57 -6.58
N LEU A 2 -5.14 -13.31 -6.47
CA LEU A 2 -3.78 -12.78 -6.72
C LEU A 2 -3.62 -12.04 -8.06
N ALA A 3 -4.10 -12.60 -9.17
CA ALA A 3 -4.02 -11.91 -10.47
C ALA A 3 -4.69 -10.53 -10.47
N ARG A 4 -5.82 -10.37 -9.76
CA ARG A 4 -6.49 -9.07 -9.60
C ARG A 4 -5.65 -8.14 -8.74
N THR A 5 -5.06 -8.64 -7.67
CA THR A 5 -4.15 -7.87 -6.80
C THR A 5 -2.94 -7.36 -7.57
N ILE A 6 -2.34 -8.20 -8.43
CA ILE A 6 -1.23 -7.79 -9.30
C ILE A 6 -1.68 -6.68 -10.25
N GLY A 7 -2.87 -6.80 -10.86
CA GLY A 7 -3.45 -5.73 -11.66
C GLY A 7 -3.58 -4.41 -10.89
N ARG A 8 -4.14 -4.44 -9.67
CA ARG A 8 -4.23 -3.26 -8.79
C ARG A 8 -2.87 -2.68 -8.42
N LEU A 9 -1.87 -3.52 -8.25
CA LEU A 9 -0.49 -3.12 -7.96
C LEU A 9 0.09 -2.32 -9.13
N CYS A 10 -0.05 -2.84 -10.35
CA CYS A 10 0.35 -2.14 -11.57
C CYS A 10 -0.44 -0.84 -11.78
N GLU A 11 -1.76 -0.84 -11.57
CA GLU A 11 -2.61 0.35 -11.67
C GLU A 11 -2.19 1.43 -10.66
N GLY A 12 -1.94 1.06 -9.41
CA GLY A 12 -1.46 1.98 -8.38
C GLY A 12 -0.11 2.61 -8.72
N GLN A 13 0.81 1.80 -9.27
CA GLN A 13 2.12 2.28 -9.72
C GLN A 13 2.00 3.22 -10.92
N VAL A 14 1.13 2.91 -11.88
CA VAL A 14 0.86 3.79 -13.03
C VAL A 14 0.26 5.10 -12.56
N GLU A 15 -0.70 5.08 -11.63
CA GLU A 15 -1.30 6.30 -11.10
C GLU A 15 -0.28 7.19 -10.39
N GLU A 16 0.64 6.60 -9.63
CA GLU A 16 1.76 7.34 -9.04
C GLU A 16 2.65 8.01 -10.10
N LEU A 17 3.04 7.26 -11.12
CA LEU A 17 3.87 7.77 -12.22
C LEU A 17 3.19 8.90 -13.01
N ARG A 18 1.85 8.87 -13.12
CA ARG A 18 1.10 9.94 -13.80
C ARG A 18 1.17 11.28 -13.06
N HIS A 19 1.42 11.26 -11.77
CA HIS A 19 1.51 12.45 -10.93
C HIS A 19 2.94 12.80 -10.52
N THR A 20 3.96 12.16 -11.10
CA THR A 20 5.36 12.52 -10.85
C THR A 20 5.59 13.98 -11.25
N TYR A 21 6.22 14.75 -10.36
CA TYR A 21 6.49 16.19 -10.49
C TYR A 21 5.24 17.09 -10.52
N ASP A 22 4.03 16.56 -10.32
CA ASP A 22 2.81 17.34 -10.22
C ASP A 22 2.62 17.89 -8.80
N ARG A 23 3.00 19.16 -8.60
CA ARG A 23 2.82 19.88 -7.33
C ARG A 23 1.35 20.08 -6.94
N ASN A 24 0.41 19.86 -7.87
CA ASN A 24 -1.02 19.96 -7.61
C ASN A 24 -1.66 18.59 -7.34
N ARG A 25 -0.87 17.51 -7.18
CA ARG A 25 -1.38 16.18 -6.84
C ARG A 25 -2.23 16.27 -5.58
N THR A 26 -3.44 15.75 -5.68
CA THR A 26 -4.41 15.79 -4.57
C THR A 26 -4.19 14.62 -3.62
N VAL A 27 -4.52 14.81 -2.34
CA VAL A 27 -4.49 13.74 -1.32
C VAL A 27 -5.31 12.51 -1.75
N PRO A 28 -6.54 12.64 -2.30
CA PRO A 28 -7.27 11.48 -2.79
C PRO A 28 -6.54 10.67 -3.88
N SER A 29 -5.88 11.34 -4.84
CA SER A 29 -5.07 10.64 -5.86
C SER A 29 -3.91 9.87 -5.21
N TYR A 30 -3.21 10.50 -4.26
CA TYR A 30 -2.17 9.84 -3.48
C TYR A 30 -2.68 8.58 -2.76
N LEU A 31 -3.82 8.67 -2.07
CA LEU A 31 -4.44 7.55 -1.37
C LEU A 31 -4.79 6.39 -2.32
N VAL A 32 -5.28 6.69 -3.53
CA VAL A 32 -5.57 5.66 -4.55
C VAL A 32 -4.30 4.92 -4.97
N SER A 33 -3.20 5.64 -5.21
CA SER A 33 -1.93 5.04 -5.60
C SER A 33 -1.40 4.09 -4.52
N ILE A 34 -1.32 4.53 -3.26
CA ILE A 34 -0.79 3.71 -2.16
C ILE A 34 -1.72 2.54 -1.80
N GLU A 35 -3.04 2.71 -1.98
CA GLU A 35 -3.99 1.61 -1.81
C GLU A 35 -3.73 0.50 -2.84
N GLY A 36 -3.52 0.87 -4.09
CA GLY A 36 -3.21 -0.04 -5.18
C GLY A 36 -1.83 -0.69 -5.02
N LYS A 37 -0.76 0.12 -4.99
CA LYS A 37 0.63 -0.35 -5.05
C LYS A 37 1.08 -1.09 -3.78
N THR A 38 0.51 -0.78 -2.62
CA THR A 38 0.95 -1.34 -1.33
C THR A 38 -0.18 -2.05 -0.58
N ALA A 39 -1.25 -1.33 -0.22
CA ALA A 39 -2.27 -1.87 0.71
C ALA A 39 -3.04 -3.07 0.15
N SER A 40 -3.21 -3.14 -1.17
CA SER A 40 -3.92 -4.23 -1.85
C SER A 40 -3.26 -5.59 -1.62
N LEU A 41 -1.92 -5.63 -1.56
CA LEU A 41 -1.17 -6.86 -1.32
C LEU A 41 -1.28 -7.31 0.13
N PHE A 42 -1.17 -6.39 1.10
CA PHE A 42 -1.42 -6.67 2.52
C PHE A 42 -2.81 -7.30 2.73
N ALA A 43 -3.84 -6.66 2.18
CA ALA A 43 -5.22 -7.13 2.25
C ALA A 43 -5.37 -8.53 1.64
N THR A 44 -4.78 -8.76 0.47
CA THR A 44 -4.86 -10.05 -0.24
C THR A 44 -4.15 -11.16 0.53
N SER A 45 -2.97 -10.87 1.08
CA SER A 45 -2.18 -11.82 1.89
C SER A 45 -2.94 -12.25 3.13
N ALA A 46 -3.49 -11.30 3.90
CA ALA A 46 -4.30 -11.60 5.08
C ALA A 46 -5.56 -12.41 4.72
N ARG A 47 -6.22 -12.05 3.61
CA ARG A 47 -7.39 -12.76 3.12
C ARG A 47 -7.09 -14.21 2.74
N ILE A 48 -6.00 -14.44 1.99
CA ILE A 48 -5.58 -15.80 1.60
C ILE A 48 -5.25 -16.62 2.84
N GLY A 49 -4.48 -16.07 3.79
CA GLY A 49 -4.16 -16.76 5.04
C GLY A 49 -5.41 -17.15 5.82
N SER A 50 -6.38 -16.23 5.93
CA SER A 50 -7.66 -16.49 6.61
C SER A 50 -8.49 -17.58 5.93
N LEU A 51 -8.54 -17.58 4.59
CA LEU A 51 -9.25 -18.60 3.81
C LEU A 51 -8.62 -19.99 3.97
N ILE A 52 -7.28 -20.08 3.92
CA ILE A 52 -6.55 -21.35 4.11
C ILE A 52 -6.76 -21.89 5.53
N ALA A 53 -6.82 -21.02 6.53
CA ALA A 53 -7.10 -21.38 7.91
C ALA A 53 -8.57 -21.78 8.16
N GLY A 54 -9.45 -21.70 7.15
CA GLY A 54 -10.86 -22.10 7.27
C GLY A 54 -11.71 -21.18 8.14
N HIS A 55 -11.33 -19.91 8.29
CA HIS A 55 -12.09 -18.97 9.11
C HIS A 55 -13.45 -18.60 8.48
N PRO A 56 -14.46 -18.22 9.30
CA PRO A 56 -15.73 -17.71 8.79
C PRO A 56 -15.54 -16.42 7.98
N ARG A 57 -16.43 -16.20 7.01
CA ARG A 57 -16.38 -15.04 6.12
C ARG A 57 -16.26 -13.70 6.87
N ALA A 58 -16.99 -13.52 7.97
CA ALA A 58 -16.94 -12.29 8.77
C ALA A 58 -15.52 -12.00 9.31
N VAL A 59 -14.80 -13.04 9.74
CA VAL A 59 -13.41 -12.94 10.21
C VAL A 59 -12.47 -12.65 9.03
N THR A 60 -12.65 -13.34 7.91
CA THR A 60 -11.87 -13.08 6.68
C THR A 60 -12.03 -11.65 6.18
N ASP A 61 -13.25 -11.14 6.15
CA ASP A 61 -13.54 -9.77 5.71
C ASP A 61 -12.95 -8.73 6.70
N ALA A 62 -13.06 -8.98 8.01
CA ALA A 62 -12.43 -8.13 9.02
C ALA A 62 -10.89 -8.09 8.90
N LEU A 63 -10.24 -9.25 8.76
CA LEU A 63 -8.79 -9.34 8.56
C LEU A 63 -8.35 -8.66 7.26
N THR A 64 -9.13 -8.81 6.19
CA THR A 64 -8.87 -8.13 4.91
C THR A 64 -8.86 -6.61 5.10
N ASN A 65 -9.85 -6.07 5.81
CA ASN A 65 -9.99 -4.63 6.03
C ASN A 65 -8.89 -4.07 6.95
N VAL A 66 -8.57 -4.77 8.04
CA VAL A 66 -7.48 -4.37 8.95
C VAL A 66 -6.14 -4.38 8.22
N ALA A 67 -5.86 -5.41 7.42
CA ALA A 67 -4.62 -5.48 6.66
C ALA A 67 -4.54 -4.41 5.56
N ASN A 68 -5.66 -4.05 4.92
CA ASN A 68 -5.69 -2.92 4.00
C ASN A 68 -5.35 -1.60 4.72
N ALA A 69 -6.03 -1.31 5.84
CA ALA A 69 -5.76 -0.11 6.63
C ALA A 69 -4.30 -0.07 7.13
N TYR A 70 -3.77 -1.20 7.57
CA TYR A 70 -2.36 -1.32 7.96
C TYR A 70 -1.42 -1.01 6.79
N GLY A 71 -1.68 -1.56 5.61
CA GLY A 71 -0.87 -1.29 4.41
C GLY A 71 -0.91 0.18 3.99
N MET A 72 -2.04 0.87 4.18
CA MET A 72 -2.14 2.32 3.96
C MET A 72 -1.26 3.10 4.93
N VAL A 73 -1.36 2.81 6.23
CA VAL A 73 -0.54 3.48 7.25
C VAL A 73 0.94 3.19 7.04
N PHE A 74 1.28 1.94 6.70
CA PHE A 74 2.66 1.54 6.41
C PHE A 74 3.27 2.40 5.32
N GLN A 75 2.60 2.59 4.18
CA GLN A 75 3.14 3.41 3.10
C GLN A 75 3.23 4.89 3.48
N ILE A 76 2.22 5.44 4.19
CA ILE A 76 2.29 6.83 4.64
C ILE A 76 3.50 7.05 5.56
N VAL A 77 3.78 6.10 6.45
CA VAL A 77 4.95 6.18 7.33
C VAL A 77 6.25 6.06 6.53
N ASP A 78 6.33 5.14 5.57
CA ASP A 78 7.48 4.97 4.67
C ASP A 78 7.79 6.27 3.90
N ASP A 79 6.79 6.89 3.28
CA ASP A 79 6.94 8.13 2.52
C ASP A 79 7.34 9.32 3.42
N VAL A 80 6.77 9.40 4.65
CA VAL A 80 7.19 10.42 5.62
C VAL A 80 8.63 10.21 6.05
N LEU A 81 9.03 8.97 6.30
CA LEU A 81 10.40 8.64 6.68
C LEU A 81 11.41 8.96 5.58
N ASP A 82 11.06 8.78 4.31
CA ASP A 82 11.93 9.15 3.19
C ASP A 82 12.29 10.64 3.17
N ILE A 83 11.40 11.49 3.70
CA ILE A 83 11.60 12.95 3.79
C ILE A 83 12.35 13.35 5.07
N VAL A 84 12.04 12.74 6.21
CA VAL A 84 12.49 13.26 7.53
C VAL A 84 13.67 12.52 8.13
N ALA A 85 13.96 11.30 7.69
CA ALA A 85 15.00 10.49 8.30
C ALA A 85 16.38 10.79 7.70
N THR A 86 17.41 10.69 8.53
CA THR A 86 18.79 10.81 8.07
C THR A 86 19.24 9.52 7.38
N ASP A 87 20.22 9.59 6.48
CA ASP A 87 20.78 8.42 5.76
C ASP A 87 21.15 7.24 6.69
N GLU A 88 21.56 7.55 7.92
CA GLU A 88 21.94 6.56 8.95
C GLU A 88 20.75 5.80 9.56
N GLN A 89 19.52 6.34 9.46
CA GLN A 89 18.29 5.73 10.00
C GLN A 89 17.53 4.89 8.96
N LEU A 90 17.66 5.21 7.67
CA LEU A 90 16.92 4.57 6.57
C LEU A 90 17.59 3.29 6.05
N GLY A 91 18.90 3.11 6.24
CA GLY A 91 19.64 1.97 5.67
C GLY A 91 19.69 1.97 4.12
N LYS A 92 19.27 3.08 3.51
CA LYS A 92 19.25 3.42 2.07
C LYS A 92 19.53 4.93 1.96
N PRO A 93 20.03 5.46 0.83
CA PRO A 93 20.13 6.92 0.64
C PRO A 93 18.74 7.56 0.75
N ALA A 94 18.60 8.61 1.55
CA ALA A 94 17.37 9.37 1.69
C ALA A 94 17.06 10.22 0.44
N GLY A 95 15.77 10.53 0.21
CA GLY A 95 15.32 11.46 -0.83
C GLY A 95 15.15 10.84 -2.22
N HIS A 96 14.52 9.67 -2.29
CA HIS A 96 14.23 9.00 -3.57
C HIS A 96 12.79 9.20 -4.05
N ASP A 97 11.88 9.67 -3.17
CA ASP A 97 10.58 10.28 -3.50
C ASP A 97 10.67 11.82 -3.66
#